data_AF-A0A842X1P2-F1
#
_entry.id   AF-A0A842X1P2-F1
#
_cell.length_a   1.000
_cell.length_b   1.000
_cell.length_c   1.000
_cell.angle_alpha   90.00
_cell.angle_beta   90.00
_cell.angle_gamma   90.00
#
_symmetry.space_group_name_H-M   'P 1'
#
loop_
_entity.id
_entity.type
_entity.pdbx_description
1 polymer ?
#
loop_
_entity_poly.entity_id
_entity_poly.type
_entity_poly.pdbx_seq_one_letter_code
_entity_poly.pdbx_strand_id
1 'polypeptide(L)'
;MTEVTFTCPICSSEFKTEIDDDMIREGKTNPVPIVIPHGDPEHAVTVFIDKEYRLRGVNPLQFVHRFEEVKLESRDYFKSYIPFPLEEEVSFKGLDNKFITILNVADGHKTVEDIAEIIDESPFTTRMISLLLVRMGKLDSLRTVMRS
;
A
#
# COMPACT_ATOMS: atom_id res chain seq x y z
N MET A 1 -3.13 -26.45 7.58
CA MET A 1 -2.26 -25.59 6.76
C MET A 1 -2.12 -26.24 5.41
N THR A 2 -2.33 -25.45 4.36
CA THR A 2 -2.29 -25.88 2.97
C THR A 2 -1.11 -25.23 2.28
N GLU A 3 -0.32 -26.04 1.59
CA GLU A 3 0.83 -25.59 0.82
C GLU A 3 0.37 -25.12 -0.56
N VAL A 4 0.75 -23.89 -0.93
CA VAL A 4 0.38 -23.28 -2.21
C VAL A 4 1.63 -22.80 -2.92
N THR A 5 1.78 -23.25 -4.16
CA THR A 5 2.84 -22.80 -5.07
C THR A 5 2.24 -21.84 -6.08
N PHE A 6 2.85 -20.68 -6.26
CA PHE A 6 2.38 -19.66 -7.19
C PHE A 6 3.55 -18.96 -7.88
N THR A 7 3.35 -18.52 -9.13
CA THR A 7 4.31 -17.68 -9.83
C THR A 7 3.93 -16.22 -9.63
N CYS A 8 4.87 -15.40 -9.16
CA CYS A 8 4.62 -13.99 -9.01
C CYS A 8 4.60 -13.29 -10.38
N PRO A 9 3.52 -12.57 -10.73
CA PRO A 9 3.46 -11.80 -11.97
C PRO A 9 4.36 -10.55 -11.98
N ILE A 10 4.95 -10.15 -10.85
CA ILE A 10 5.82 -8.98 -10.72
C ILE A 10 7.29 -9.35 -10.99
N CYS A 11 7.84 -10.33 -10.27
CA CYS A 11 9.24 -10.75 -10.44
C CYS A 11 9.43 -12.02 -11.27
N SER A 12 8.34 -12.67 -11.70
CA SER A 12 8.34 -13.92 -12.47
C SER A 12 9.01 -15.12 -11.77
N SER A 13 9.25 -15.02 -10.46
CA SER A 13 9.76 -16.11 -9.64
C SER A 13 8.62 -16.95 -9.04
N GLU A 14 8.86 -18.24 -8.88
CA GLU A 14 7.97 -19.16 -8.20
C GLU A 14 8.19 -19.10 -6.69
N PHE A 15 7.10 -19.03 -5.94
CA PHE A 15 7.09 -19.01 -4.48
C PHE A 15 6.19 -20.10 -3.94
N LYS A 16 6.55 -20.54 -2.75
CA LYS A 16 5.86 -21.58 -2.01
C LYS A 16 5.53 -21.03 -0.63
N THR A 17 4.25 -21.03 -0.28
CA THR A 17 3.76 -20.54 1.01
C THR A 17 2.83 -21.55 1.67
N GLU A 18 2.78 -21.52 2.99
CA GLU A 18 1.76 -22.19 3.77
C GLU A 18 0.64 -21.20 4.07
N ILE A 19 -0.60 -21.66 3.95
CA ILE A 19 -1.81 -20.87 4.20
C ILE A 19 -2.66 -21.60 5.23
N ASP A 20 -3.22 -20.85 6.17
CA ASP A 20 -4.11 -21.43 7.16
C ASP A 20 -5.42 -21.91 6.51
N ASP A 21 -5.83 -23.13 6.86
CA ASP A 21 -7.05 -23.72 6.31
C ASP A 21 -8.29 -22.96 6.79
N ASP A 22 -8.22 -22.35 7.98
CA ASP A 22 -9.32 -21.58 8.54
C ASP A 22 -9.55 -20.29 7.73
N MET A 23 -8.50 -19.64 7.23
CA MET A 23 -8.64 -18.50 6.31
C MET A 23 -9.40 -18.88 5.03
N ILE A 24 -9.13 -20.09 4.49
CA ILE A 24 -9.81 -20.60 3.31
C ILE A 24 -11.25 -20.98 3.65
N ARG A 25 -11.51 -21.63 4.78
CA ARG A 25 -12.87 -22.08 5.16
C ARG A 25 -13.79 -20.91 5.50
N GLU A 26 -13.30 -19.96 6.28
CA GLU A 26 -14.07 -18.82 6.79
C GLU A 26 -14.23 -17.67 5.78
N GLY A 27 -13.43 -17.68 4.69
CA GLY A 27 -13.51 -16.66 3.65
C GLY A 27 -14.92 -16.48 3.08
N LYS A 28 -15.38 -15.22 2.98
CA LYS A 28 -16.74 -14.87 2.52
C LYS A 28 -16.98 -15.11 1.01
N THR A 29 -15.90 -15.25 0.23
CA THR A 29 -15.94 -15.43 -1.22
C THR A 29 -15.34 -16.76 -1.63
N ASN A 30 -15.61 -17.21 -2.87
CA ASN A 30 -14.96 -18.37 -3.47
C ASN A 30 -14.66 -18.06 -4.95
N PRO A 31 -13.38 -17.93 -5.37
CA PRO A 31 -12.18 -18.15 -4.57
C PRO A 31 -11.95 -17.09 -3.49
N VAL A 32 -11.23 -17.49 -2.43
CA VAL A 32 -10.81 -16.66 -1.30
C VAL A 32 -9.53 -15.91 -1.68
N PRO A 33 -9.53 -14.57 -1.63
CA PRO A 33 -8.32 -13.76 -1.86
C PRO A 33 -7.42 -13.79 -0.62
N ILE A 34 -6.16 -14.18 -0.79
CA ILE A 34 -5.15 -14.21 0.27
C ILE A 34 -3.93 -13.42 -0.21
N VAL A 35 -3.45 -12.47 0.60
CA VAL A 35 -2.32 -11.61 0.28
C VAL A 35 -1.03 -12.23 0.78
N ILE A 36 -0.03 -12.34 -0.11
CA ILE A 36 1.28 -12.91 0.20
C ILE A 36 2.37 -11.88 -0.17
N PRO A 37 3.08 -11.31 0.83
CA PRO A 37 4.27 -10.50 0.60
C PRO A 37 5.49 -11.40 0.35
N HIS A 38 6.34 -11.02 -0.61
CA HIS A 38 7.60 -11.72 -0.93
C HIS A 38 8.57 -10.85 -1.76
N GLY A 39 9.79 -11.36 -2.00
CA GLY A 39 10.79 -10.76 -2.90
C GLY A 39 11.68 -9.67 -2.30
N ASP A 40 12.69 -9.24 -3.09
CA ASP A 40 13.60 -8.12 -2.79
C ASP A 40 13.86 -7.32 -4.10
N PRO A 41 13.35 -6.09 -4.26
CA PRO A 41 12.54 -5.33 -3.29
C PRO A 41 11.17 -5.97 -3.02
N GLU A 42 10.70 -5.82 -1.78
CA GLU A 42 9.48 -6.45 -1.26
C GLU A 42 8.22 -5.99 -2.02
N HIS A 43 7.37 -6.95 -2.42
CA HIS A 43 6.09 -6.72 -3.07
C HIS A 43 5.07 -7.79 -2.67
N ALA A 44 3.79 -7.55 -2.95
CA ALA A 44 2.73 -8.48 -2.60
C ALA A 44 1.93 -8.94 -3.83
N VAL A 45 1.34 -10.12 -3.72
CA VAL A 45 0.37 -10.66 -4.68
C VAL A 45 -0.89 -11.10 -3.95
N THR A 46 -2.03 -11.06 -4.64
CA THR A 46 -3.22 -11.78 -4.17
C THR A 46 -3.28 -13.13 -4.87
N VAL A 47 -3.24 -14.21 -4.10
CA VAL A 47 -3.58 -15.54 -4.57
C VAL A 47 -5.06 -15.81 -4.30
N PHE A 48 -5.73 -16.44 -5.26
CA PHE A 48 -7.14 -16.78 -5.18
C PHE A 48 -7.26 -18.28 -5.00
N ILE A 49 -7.66 -18.73 -3.81
CA ILE A 49 -7.73 -20.16 -3.47
C ILE A 49 -9.18 -20.54 -3.26
N ASP A 50 -9.64 -21.58 -3.96
CA ASP A 50 -11.01 -22.04 -3.77
C ASP A 50 -11.17 -22.90 -2.50
N LYS A 51 -12.42 -23.24 -2.20
CA LYS A 51 -12.75 -24.12 -1.05
C LYS A 51 -12.29 -25.58 -1.23
N GLU A 52 -11.80 -25.95 -2.42
CA GLU A 52 -11.14 -27.23 -2.69
C GLU A 52 -9.62 -27.14 -2.52
N TYR A 53 -9.10 -26.04 -1.97
CA TYR A 53 -7.68 -25.79 -1.73
C TYR A 53 -6.85 -25.68 -3.01
N ARG A 54 -7.48 -25.30 -4.13
CA ARG A 54 -6.83 -25.14 -5.42
C ARG A 54 -6.58 -23.67 -5.71
N LEU A 55 -5.36 -23.35 -6.15
CA LEU A 55 -5.04 -22.03 -6.69
C LEU A 55 -5.81 -21.81 -8.00
N ARG A 56 -6.61 -20.74 -8.05
CA ARG A 56 -7.43 -20.35 -9.21
C ARG A 56 -6.87 -19.16 -9.96
N GLY A 57 -6.04 -18.36 -9.32
CA GLY A 57 -5.43 -17.21 -9.95
C GLY A 57 -4.42 -16.52 -9.05
N VAL A 58 -3.54 -15.74 -9.67
CA VAL A 58 -2.58 -14.87 -9.00
C VAL A 58 -2.67 -13.53 -9.68
N ASN A 59 -3.01 -12.50 -8.92
CA ASN A 59 -2.98 -11.14 -9.43
C ASN A 59 -1.81 -10.39 -8.79
N PRO A 60 -1.08 -9.56 -9.55
CA PRO A 60 -0.21 -8.58 -8.92
C PRO A 60 -1.10 -7.75 -8.01
N LEU A 61 -0.65 -7.51 -6.79
CA LEU A 61 -1.25 -6.43 -6.02
C LEU A 61 -0.85 -5.14 -6.73
N GLN A 62 -1.65 -4.71 -7.71
CA GLN A 62 -1.61 -3.32 -8.16
C GLN A 62 -1.87 -2.52 -6.90
N PHE A 63 -0.88 -1.76 -6.42
CA PHE A 63 -0.90 -1.03 -5.15
C PHE A 63 -2.08 -0.05 -5.10
N VAL A 64 -3.30 -0.54 -4.88
CA VAL A 64 -4.55 0.21 -4.87
C VAL A 64 -5.57 -0.61 -4.04
N HIS A 65 -5.60 -0.33 -2.73
CA HIS A 65 -6.70 -0.58 -1.77
C HIS A 65 -7.00 -2.01 -1.25
N ARG A 66 -6.93 -2.12 0.10
CA ARG A 66 -7.78 -2.94 1.01
C ARG A 66 -7.46 -4.42 1.29
N PHE A 67 -6.29 -4.69 1.87
CA PHE A 67 -6.12 -5.68 2.94
C PHE A 67 -5.11 -5.05 3.91
N GLU A 68 -5.48 -4.20 4.86
CA GLU A 68 -5.91 -4.63 6.18
C GLU A 68 -6.84 -3.56 6.79
N GLU A 69 -8.15 -3.76 6.66
CA GLU A 69 -9.13 -3.39 7.70
C GLU A 69 -8.92 -4.22 9.00
N VAL A 70 -7.80 -4.95 9.12
CA VAL A 70 -7.47 -5.90 10.19
C VAL A 70 -6.38 -5.37 11.15
N LYS A 71 -5.81 -4.19 10.92
CA LYS A 71 -4.94 -3.49 11.90
C LYS A 71 -5.40 -2.08 12.27
N LEU A 72 -6.59 -1.67 11.84
CA LEU A 72 -7.16 -0.37 12.22
C LEU A 72 -7.66 -0.31 13.68
N GLU A 73 -7.52 -1.38 14.47
CA GLU A 73 -7.60 -1.34 15.94
C GLU A 73 -6.26 -1.08 16.63
N SER A 74 -5.18 -0.82 15.87
CA SER A 74 -3.95 -0.28 16.45
C SER A 74 -3.33 0.67 15.41
N ARG A 75 -3.38 1.99 15.55
CA ARG A 75 -2.75 2.71 16.65
C ARG A 75 -3.02 4.22 16.46
N ASP A 76 -3.56 4.86 17.50
CA ASP A 76 -3.40 6.31 17.76
C ASP A 76 -1.92 6.75 17.95
N TYR A 77 -0.97 5.86 17.63
CA TYR A 77 0.45 5.98 17.95
C TYR A 77 1.34 6.28 16.74
N PHE A 78 0.84 6.38 15.51
CA PHE A 78 1.69 6.68 14.34
C PHE A 78 1.21 7.91 13.58
N LYS A 79 2.04 8.97 13.55
CA LYS A 79 1.85 10.13 12.68
C LYS A 79 2.84 10.07 11.52
N SER A 80 2.36 10.21 10.29
CA SER A 80 3.21 10.26 9.09
C SER A 80 3.30 11.68 8.60
N TYR A 81 4.50 12.25 8.52
CA TYR A 81 4.77 13.61 8.09
C TYR A 81 5.23 13.63 6.63
N ILE A 82 4.75 14.62 5.89
CA ILE A 82 5.11 14.81 4.48
C ILE A 82 6.27 15.81 4.43
N PRO A 83 7.44 15.43 3.88
CA PRO A 83 8.65 16.26 3.87
C PRO A 83 8.50 17.44 2.90
N PHE A 84 9.42 18.41 2.97
CA PHE A 84 9.55 19.41 1.92
C PHE A 84 9.83 18.75 0.56
N PRO A 85 9.39 19.38 -0.55
CA PRO A 85 9.86 19.00 -1.88
C PRO A 85 11.38 19.08 -2.01
N LEU A 86 11.94 18.16 -2.80
CA LEU A 86 13.39 18.03 -2.99
C LEU A 86 13.99 19.18 -3.82
N GLU A 87 13.19 19.79 -4.68
CA GLU A 87 13.58 20.89 -5.58
C GLU A 87 12.77 22.14 -5.22
N GLU A 88 13.39 23.32 -5.22
CA GLU A 88 12.68 24.59 -5.04
C GLU A 88 11.67 24.85 -6.18
N GLU A 89 11.98 24.38 -7.40
CA GLU A 89 11.08 24.42 -8.56
C GLU A 89 10.71 23.00 -9.00
N VAL A 90 9.66 22.45 -8.39
CA VAL A 90 9.15 21.14 -8.77
C VAL A 90 8.40 21.22 -10.09
N SER A 91 8.85 20.49 -11.11
CA SER A 91 8.08 20.39 -12.36
C SER A 91 6.70 19.72 -12.13
N PHE A 92 5.63 20.42 -12.49
CA PHE A 92 4.25 19.93 -12.38
C PHE A 92 3.73 19.22 -13.65
N LYS A 93 4.58 19.04 -14.67
CA LYS A 93 4.14 18.51 -15.97
C LYS A 93 3.61 17.08 -15.81
N GLY A 94 2.33 16.88 -16.13
CA GLY A 94 1.67 15.58 -16.07
C GLY A 94 1.17 15.18 -14.68
N LEU A 95 1.21 16.10 -13.71
CA LEU A 95 0.62 15.88 -12.39
C LEU A 95 -0.84 16.36 -12.36
N ASP A 96 -1.68 15.66 -11.60
CA ASP A 96 -3.03 16.14 -11.30
C ASP A 96 -2.98 17.27 -10.25
N ASN A 97 -4.11 17.96 -10.07
CA ASN A 97 -4.22 19.07 -9.12
C ASN A 97 -3.93 18.66 -7.65
N LYS A 98 -4.26 17.44 -7.23
CA LYS A 98 -4.00 16.94 -5.87
C LYS A 98 -2.50 16.71 -5.65
N PHE A 99 -1.80 16.17 -6.64
CA PHE A 99 -0.33 16.03 -6.59
C PHE A 99 0.34 17.40 -6.46
N ILE A 100 -0.13 18.39 -7.24
CA ILE A 100 0.38 19.77 -7.20
C ILE A 100 0.09 20.40 -5.85
N THR A 101 -1.13 20.26 -5.31
CA THR A 101 -1.48 20.83 -4.02
C THR A 101 -0.65 20.23 -2.90
N ILE A 102 -0.45 18.91 -2.86
CA ILE A 102 0.42 18.25 -1.87
C ILE A 102 1.82 18.85 -1.90
N LEU A 103 2.43 18.99 -3.09
CA LEU A 103 3.77 19.58 -3.23
C LEU A 103 3.84 21.03 -2.74
N ASN A 104 2.79 21.83 -2.95
CA ASN A 104 2.74 23.22 -2.52
C ASN A 104 2.52 23.39 -1.01
N VAL A 105 1.83 22.46 -0.35
CA VAL A 105 1.49 22.56 1.07
C VAL A 105 2.40 21.74 1.98
N ALA A 106 3.21 20.84 1.41
CA ALA A 106 4.16 20.04 2.14
C ALA A 106 5.31 20.89 2.69
N ASP A 107 5.37 21.01 4.03
CA ASP A 107 6.30 21.87 4.75
C ASP A 107 7.14 21.10 5.78
N GLY A 108 7.20 19.77 5.69
CA GLY A 108 7.92 18.93 6.64
C GLY A 108 7.30 18.82 8.04
N HIS A 109 6.27 19.61 8.35
CA HIS A 109 5.62 19.68 9.66
C HIS A 109 4.18 19.19 9.64
N LYS A 110 3.52 19.22 8.47
CA LYS A 110 2.18 18.66 8.30
C LYS A 110 2.21 17.15 8.18
N THR A 111 1.25 16.54 8.85
CA THR A 111 0.98 15.12 8.73
C THR A 111 0.17 14.82 7.46
N VAL A 112 0.13 13.54 7.11
CA VAL A 112 -0.77 13.02 6.08
C VAL A 112 -2.21 13.39 6.40
N GLU A 113 -2.61 13.34 7.66
CA GLU A 113 -3.95 13.73 8.12
C GLU A 113 -4.20 15.22 7.89
N ASP A 114 -3.25 16.08 8.27
CA ASP A 114 -3.39 17.53 8.07
C ASP A 114 -3.51 17.89 6.57
N ILE A 115 -2.75 17.22 5.71
CA ILE A 115 -2.79 17.47 4.26
C ILE A 115 -4.04 16.87 3.62
N ALA A 116 -4.55 15.75 4.14
CA ALA A 116 -5.79 15.14 3.67
C ALA A 116 -6.99 16.08 3.83
N GLU A 117 -7.06 16.81 4.96
CA GLU A 117 -8.07 17.83 5.20
C GLU A 117 -7.97 18.99 4.20
N ILE A 118 -6.74 19.40 3.82
CA ILE A 118 -6.51 20.50 2.88
C ILE A 118 -6.96 20.15 1.46
N ILE A 119 -6.74 18.91 1.02
CA ILE A 119 -7.04 18.47 -0.35
C ILE A 119 -8.41 17.79 -0.49
N ASP A 120 -9.21 17.77 0.58
CA ASP A 120 -10.52 17.11 0.67
C ASP A 120 -10.47 15.62 0.27
N GLU A 121 -9.52 14.89 0.84
CA GLU A 121 -9.31 13.46 0.58
C GLU A 121 -9.18 12.64 1.86
N SER A 122 -9.22 11.31 1.71
CA SER A 122 -8.89 10.43 2.84
C SER A 122 -7.38 10.49 3.18
N PRO A 123 -6.99 10.32 4.46
CA PRO A 123 -5.58 10.17 4.85
C PRO A 123 -4.88 9.05 4.09
N PHE A 124 -5.60 7.97 3.78
CA PHE A 124 -5.07 6.89 2.96
C PHE A 124 -4.72 7.35 1.53
N THR A 125 -5.66 8.00 0.84
CA THR A 125 -5.43 8.53 -0.52
C THR A 125 -4.25 9.49 -0.52
N THR A 126 -4.21 10.39 0.46
CA THR A 126 -3.15 11.39 0.64
C THR A 126 -1.78 10.73 0.86
N ARG A 127 -1.72 9.69 1.69
CA ARG A 127 -0.51 8.88 1.89
C ARG A 127 -0.04 8.25 0.58
N MET A 128 -0.96 7.66 -0.17
CA MET A 128 -0.64 7.00 -1.44
C MET A 128 -0.10 8.00 -2.47
N ILE A 129 -0.73 9.16 -2.63
CA ILE A 129 -0.23 10.21 -3.54
C ILE A 129 1.16 10.68 -3.11
N SER A 130 1.37 10.86 -1.81
CA SER A 130 2.67 11.29 -1.28
C SER A 130 3.77 10.25 -1.50
N LEU A 131 3.47 8.96 -1.38
CA LEU A 131 4.40 7.87 -1.71
C LEU A 131 4.72 7.83 -3.21
N LEU A 132 3.74 8.12 -4.08
CA LEU A 132 4.00 8.25 -5.52
C LEU A 132 4.92 9.42 -5.82
N LEU A 133 4.74 10.57 -5.17
CA LEU A 133 5.62 11.73 -5.28
C LEU A 133 7.06 11.42 -4.81
N VAL A 134 7.23 10.62 -3.74
CA VAL A 134 8.55 10.11 -3.34
C VAL A 134 9.17 9.26 -4.45
N ARG A 135 8.41 8.32 -5.01
CA ARG A 135 8.89 7.45 -6.10
C ARG A 135 9.26 8.22 -7.37
N MET A 136 8.60 9.36 -7.61
CA MET A 136 8.90 10.27 -8.72
C MET A 136 10.09 11.19 -8.45
N GLY A 137 10.74 11.08 -7.28
CA GLY A 137 11.85 11.95 -6.88
C GLY A 137 11.42 13.38 -6.61
N LYS A 138 10.15 13.60 -6.25
CA LYS A 138 9.58 14.94 -5.97
C LYS A 138 9.54 15.24 -4.48
N LEU A 139 9.51 14.21 -3.64
CA LEU A 139 9.66 14.24 -2.19
C LEU A 139 10.78 13.28 -1.78
N ASP A 140 11.41 13.50 -0.62
CA ASP A 140 12.47 12.62 -0.10
C ASP A 140 11.91 11.28 0.42
N SER A 141 11.29 11.31 1.61
CA SER A 141 10.67 10.15 2.23
C SER A 141 9.62 10.58 3.25
N LEU A 142 8.55 9.78 3.42
CA LEU A 142 7.56 10.04 4.46
C LEU A 142 8.15 9.70 5.83
N ARG A 143 8.18 10.66 6.75
CA ARG A 143 8.68 10.45 8.10
C ARG A 143 7.56 9.92 8.99
N THR A 144 7.66 8.67 9.43
CA THR A 144 6.72 8.10 10.40
C THR A 144 7.27 8.24 11.81
N VAL A 145 6.49 8.87 12.71
CA VAL A 145 6.86 9.05 14.13
C VAL A 145 5.92 8.21 14.99
N MET A 146 6.52 7.40 15.86
CA MET A 146 5.81 6.71 16.94
C MET A 146 5.56 7.69 18.09
N ARG A 147 4.31 7.91 18.46
CA ARG A 147 3.96 8.47 19.78
C ARG A 147 4.14 7.36 20.81
N SER A 148 5.01 7.59 21.78
CA SER A 148 5.10 6.82 23.03
C SER A 148 3.92 7.11 23.94
#